data_AF-A0A1G1J3R7-F1
#
_entry.id   AF-A0A1G1J3R7-F1
#
_cell.length_a   1.000
_cell.length_b   1.000
_cell.length_c   1.000
_cell.angle_alpha   90.00
_cell.angle_beta   90.00
_cell.angle_gamma   90.00
#
_symmetry.space_group_name_H-M   'P 1'
#
loop_
_entity.id
_entity.type
_entity.pdbx_description
1 polymer ?
#
loop_
_entity_poly.entity_id
_entity_poly.type
_entity_poly.pdbx_seq_one_letter_code
_entity_poly.pdbx_strand_id
1 'polypeptide(L)' 'MNIEKIKNLYFSKKRNVQEIADELGYSFWQVYELMKKNNVLRRTPSEINYLKSDKGKPKFVLKEPMDADGEKLKIAAIML' A
#
# COMPACT_ATOMS: atom_id res chain seq x y z
N MET A 1 11.66 2.60 24.72
CA MET A 1 11.24 2.77 23.31
C MET A 1 11.26 4.25 22.96
N ASN A 2 12.02 4.66 21.94
CA ASN A 2 12.24 6.08 21.63
C ASN A 2 11.14 6.62 20.69
N ILE A 3 10.36 7.60 21.15
CA ILE A 3 9.17 8.10 20.45
C ILE A 3 9.50 8.82 19.14
N GLU A 4 10.65 9.49 19.08
CA GLU A 4 11.10 10.22 17.88
C GLU A 4 11.33 9.26 16.71
N LYS A 5 11.90 8.08 17.01
CA LYS A 5 12.13 7.03 16.02
C LYS A 5 10.80 6.51 15.47
N ILE A 6 9.79 6.32 16.32
CA ILE A 6 8.44 5.91 15.90
C ILE A 6 7.79 6.98 15.04
N LYS A 7 7.87 8.26 15.43
CA LYS A 7 7.35 9.39 14.64
C LYS A 7 8.02 9.44 13.26
N ASN A 8 9.34 9.27 13.19
CA ASN A 8 10.06 9.28 11.92
C ASN A 8 9.68 8.08 11.02
N LEU A 9 9.59 6.87 11.59
CA LEU A 9 9.15 5.68 10.84
C LEU A 9 7.70 5.80 10.36
N TYR A 10 6.83 6.42 11.18
CA TYR A 10 5.44 6.65 10.85
C TYR A 10 5.31 7.72 9.77
N PHE A 11 5.73 8.95 10.00
CA PHE A 11 5.49 10.06 9.07
C PHE A 11 6.41 10.00 7.84
N SER A 12 7.72 9.85 8.03
CA SER A 12 8.68 9.94 6.92
C SER A 12 8.74 8.67 6.08
N LYS A 13 8.77 7.49 6.73
CA LYS A 13 8.83 6.22 6.00
C LYS A 13 7.45 5.64 5.66
N LYS A 14 6.36 6.35 6.00
CA LYS A 14 4.96 5.92 5.75
C LYS A 14 4.64 4.51 6.26
N ARG A 15 5.37 3.99 7.26
CA ARG A 15 5.18 2.62 7.76
C ARG A 15 3.92 2.50 8.60
N ASN A 16 3.38 1.29 8.65
CA ASN A 16 2.25 0.95 9.50
C ASN A 16 2.71 0.60 10.93
N VAL A 17 1.81 0.59 11.91
CA VAL A 17 2.17 0.37 13.32
C VAL A 17 2.73 -1.04 13.56
N GLN A 18 2.26 -2.04 12.81
CA GLN A 18 2.78 -3.41 12.85
C GLN A 18 4.22 -3.46 12.31
N GLU A 19 4.48 -2.88 11.14
CA GLU A 19 5.81 -2.78 10.54
C GLU A 19 6.81 -2.06 11.45
N ILE A 20 6.34 -1.03 12.18
CA ILE A 20 7.15 -0.32 13.18
C ILE A 20 7.45 -1.23 14.38
N ALA A 21 6.46 -1.99 14.83
CA ALA A 21 6.62 -2.93 15.93
C ALA A 21 7.61 -4.04 15.56
N ASP A 22 7.49 -4.60 14.35
CA ASP A 22 8.38 -5.62 13.80
C ASP A 22 9.81 -5.08 13.63
N GLU A 23 9.99 -3.85 13.11
CA GLU A 23 11.31 -3.22 12.91
C GLU A 23 12.01 -2.89 14.23
N LEU A 24 11.25 -2.67 15.31
CA LEU A 24 11.79 -2.32 16.62
C LEU A 24 11.81 -3.51 17.60
N GLY A 25 11.27 -4.68 17.22
CA GLY A 25 11.19 -5.88 18.06
C GLY A 25 10.22 -5.74 19.24
N TYR A 26 9.17 -4.93 19.11
CA TYR A 26 8.17 -4.71 20.16
C TYR A 26 6.81 -5.28 19.75
N SER A 27 5.90 -5.42 20.72
CA SER A 27 4.53 -5.78 20.40
C SER A 27 3.76 -4.59 19.82
N PHE A 28 2.79 -4.89 18.97
CA PHE A 28 1.86 -3.90 18.43
C PHE A 28 1.25 -3.03 19.53
N TRP A 29 0.80 -3.66 20.62
CA TRP A 29 0.16 -2.97 21.74
C TRP A 29 1.10 -1.98 22.44
N GLN A 30 2.37 -2.34 22.62
CA GLN A 30 3.37 -1.44 23.19
C GLN A 30 3.57 -0.20 22.32
N VAL A 31 3.67 -0.36 20.99
CA VAL A 31 3.79 0.76 20.05
C VAL A 31 2.52 1.61 20.04
N TYR A 32 1.36 0.96 20.02
CA TYR A 32 0.07 1.63 20.04
C TYR A 32 -0.14 2.47 21.31
N GLU A 33 0.12 1.91 22.48
CA GLU A 33 0.03 2.65 23.74
C GLU A 33 1.00 3.81 23.79
N LEU A 34 2.24 3.63 23.31
CA LEU A 34 3.23 4.70 23.31
C LEU A 34 2.80 5.85 22.39
N MET A 35 2.27 5.53 21.20
CA MET A 35 1.71 6.53 20.28
C MET A 35 0.55 7.29 20.94
N LYS A 36 -0.36 6.58 21.62
CA LYS A 36 -1.49 7.18 22.34
C LYS A 36 -1.03 8.10 23.47
N LYS A 37 -0.08 7.64 24.31
CA LYS A 37 0.50 8.43 25.42
C LYS A 37 1.19 9.71 24.95
N ASN A 38 1.71 9.71 23.73
CA ASN A 38 2.42 10.85 23.14
C ASN A 38 1.57 11.66 22.13
N ASN A 39 0.24 11.49 22.15
CA ASN A 39 -0.71 12.19 21.27
C ASN A 39 -0.36 12.11 19.78
N VAL A 40 0.19 10.98 19.33
CA VAL A 40 0.44 10.74 17.91
C VAL A 40 -0.87 10.34 17.25
N LEU A 41 -1.45 11.26 16.49
CA LEU A 41 -2.67 11.01 15.72
C LEU A 41 -2.45 9.86 14.73
N ARG A 42 -3.40 8.94 14.70
CA ARG A 42 -3.41 7.87 13.72
C ARG A 42 -4.00 8.35 12.41
N ARG A 43 -3.44 7.83 11.31
CA ARG A 43 -3.99 7.99 9.97
C ARG A 43 -5.41 7.46 9.91
N THR A 44 -6.27 8.25 9.27
CA THR A 44 -7.64 7.91 8.88
C THR A 44 -7.65 6.80 7.82
N PRO A 45 -8.80 6.12 7.65
CA PRO A 45 -8.94 5.12 6.58
C PRO A 45 -8.63 5.68 5.19
N SER A 46 -9.01 6.93 4.91
CA SER A 46 -8.75 7.61 3.64
C SER A 46 -7.26 7.79 3.38
N GLU A 47 -6.49 8.23 4.38
CA GLU A 47 -5.03 8.38 4.27
C GLU A 47 -4.35 7.03 4.07
N ILE A 48 -4.82 5.97 4.73
CA ILE A 48 -4.31 4.60 4.54
C ILE A 48 -4.57 4.14 3.11
N ASN A 49 -5.76 4.39 2.57
CA ASN A 49 -6.11 4.02 1.20
C ASN A 49 -5.29 4.79 0.18
N TYR A 50 -5.06 6.08 0.39
CA TYR A 50 -4.18 6.89 -0.43
C TYR A 50 -2.76 6.29 -0.47
N LEU A 51 -2.18 5.98 0.70
CA LEU A 51 -0.86 5.34 0.78
C LEU A 51 -0.79 3.98 0.09
N LYS A 52 -1.87 3.18 0.13
CA LYS A 52 -1.93 1.89 -0.61
C LYS A 52 -2.02 2.10 -2.11
N SER A 53 -2.77 3.10 -2.57
CA SER A 53 -2.88 3.44 -3.99
C SER A 53 -1.59 4.05 -4.53
N ASP A 54 -0.84 4.78 -3.70
CA ASP A 54 0.44 5.43 -4.02
C ASP A 54 1.60 4.43 -4.15
N LYS A 55 1.45 3.16 -3.72
CA LYS A 55 2.49 2.10 -3.82
C LYS A 55 2.83 1.65 -5.25
N GLY A 56 2.53 2.48 -6.26
CA GLY A 56 3.12 2.41 -7.60
C GLY A 56 2.69 1.22 -8.46
N LYS A 57 1.75 0.38 -8.01
CA LYS A 57 1.27 -0.73 -8.83
C LYS A 57 0.25 -0.21 -9.84
N PRO A 58 0.47 -0.42 -11.15
CA PRO A 58 -0.51 -0.04 -12.14
C PRO A 58 -1.81 -0.81 -11.88
N LYS A 59 -2.94 -0.08 -11.81
CA LYS A 59 -4.26 -0.68 -11.54
C LYS A 59 -4.79 -1.49 -12.73
N PHE A 60 -4.22 -1.26 -13.90
CA PHE A 60 -4.51 -1.96 -15.13
C PHE A 60 -3.20 -2.27 -15.83
N VAL A 61 -3.15 -3.43 -16.48
CA VAL A 61 -2.11 -3.78 -17.43
C VAL A 61 -2.80 -3.78 -18.79
N LEU A 62 -2.19 -3.13 -19.78
CA LEU A 62 -2.69 -3.25 -21.15
C LEU A 62 -2.62 -4.71 -21.54
N LYS A 63 -3.76 -5.26 -21.99
CA LYS A 63 -3.76 -6.60 -22.57
C LYS A 63 -2.77 -6.58 -23.74
N GLU A 64 -1.95 -7.61 -23.84
CA GLU A 64 -1.02 -7.77 -24.95
C GLU A 64 -1.76 -7.63 -26.29
N PRO A 65 -1.13 -7.00 -27.30
CA PRO A 65 -1.74 -6.91 -28.62
C PRO A 65 -2.03 -8.31 -29.13
N MET A 66 -3.16 -8.44 -29.83
CA MET A 66 -3.61 -9.72 -30.38
C MET A 66 -2.58 -10.21 -31.40
N ASP A 67 -2.29 -11.50 -31.36
CA ASP A 67 -1.48 -12.18 -32.36
C ASP A 67 -2.19 -12.16 -33.72
N ALA A 68 -1.42 -12.27 -34.81
CA ALA A 68 -1.96 -12.17 -36.17
C ALA A 68 -3.06 -13.20 -36.45
N ASP A 69 -2.99 -14.37 -35.82
CA ASP A 69 -4.04 -15.40 -35.94
C ASP A 69 -5.27 -15.07 -35.11
N GLY A 70 -5.10 -14.44 -33.95
CA GLY A 70 -6.20 -13.88 -33.19
C GLY A 70 -6.93 -12.76 -33.94
N GLU A 71 -6.21 -11.86 -34.64
CA GLU A 71 -6.83 -10.83 -35.47
C GLU A 71 -7.70 -11.45 -36.59
N LYS A 72 -7.21 -12.49 -37.26
CA LYS A 72 -7.98 -13.23 -38.28
C LYS A 72 -9.24 -13.84 -37.70
N LEU A 73 -9.16 -14.47 -36.53
CA LEU A 73 -10.33 -15.06 -35.85
C LEU A 73 -11.35 -14.00 -35.48
N LYS A 74 -10.91 -12.83 -35.01
CA LYS A 74 -11.80 -11.70 -34.71
C LYS A 74 -12.52 -11.19 -35.97
N ILE A 75 -11.80 -11.03 -37.07
CA ILE A 75 -12.38 -10.60 -38.35
C ILE A 75 -13.40 -11.63 -38.84
N ALA A 76 -13.06 -12.93 -38.80
CA ALA A 76 -13.97 -14.00 -39.20
C ALA A 76 -15.25 -14.05 -38.33
N ALA A 77 -15.13 -13.78 -37.02
CA ALA A 77 -16.28 -13.72 -36.12
C ALA A 77 -17.19 -12.49 -36.37
N ILE A 78 -16.63 -11.37 -36.86
CA ILE A 78 -17.40 -10.16 -37.19
C ILE A 78 -18.10 -10.28 -38.55
N MET A 79 -17.54 -11.09 -39.47
CA MET A 79 -18.08 -11.32 -40.82
C MET A 79 -19.21 -12.37 -40.87
N LEU A 80 -19.65 -12.87 -39.72
CA LEU A 80 -20.68 -13.91 -39.56
C LEU A 80 -22.03 -13.28 -39.21
#